data_AF-A0A553SMB9-F1
#
_entry.id   AF-A0A553SMB9-F1
#
_cell.length_a   1.000
_cell.length_b   1.000
_cell.length_c   1.000
_cell.angle_alpha   90.00
_cell.angle_beta   90.00
_cell.angle_gamma   90.00
#
_symmetry.space_group_name_H-M   'P 1'
#
loop_
_entity.id
_entity.type
_entity.pdbx_description
1 polymer ?
#
loop_
_entity_poly.entity_id
_entity_poly.type
_entity_poly.pdbx_seq_one_letter_code
_entity_poly.pdbx_strand_id
1 'polypeptide(L)'
;MADNYINEAYMAAFAQKLFRTVFGIVRQQELAELVAQKALSASLEKSASMLKEDWEKYTLKLAVRTAINCKNSPEEQKEKLLRRFHKYPATLENELDSNHSNENKVVNMAGC
;
A
#
# COMPACT_ATOMS: atom_id res chain seq x y z
N MET A 1 25.10 3.47 16.56
CA MET A 1 23.64 3.48 16.32
C MET A 1 23.43 3.03 14.90
N ALA A 2 22.56 2.03 14.66
CA ALA A 2 22.25 1.61 13.29
C ALA A 2 21.41 2.71 12.64
N ASP A 3 21.85 3.15 11.47
CA ASP A 3 21.22 4.22 10.70
C ASP A 3 19.93 3.68 10.07
N ASN A 4 18.85 3.69 10.86
CA ASN A 4 17.52 3.20 10.49
C ASN A 4 16.73 4.26 9.71
N TYR A 5 17.37 5.29 9.16
CA TYR A 5 16.66 6.35 8.46
C TYR A 5 16.11 5.84 7.12
N ILE A 6 14.78 5.73 7.08
CA ILE A 6 13.99 5.41 5.90
C ILE A 6 13.46 6.74 5.36
N ASN A 7 14.06 7.23 4.28
CA ASN A 7 13.60 8.43 3.57
C ASN A 7 12.78 8.06 2.33
N GLU A 8 12.15 9.08 1.75
CA GLU A 8 11.28 8.94 0.59
C GLU A 8 12.01 8.33 -0.62
N ALA A 9 13.23 8.78 -0.92
CA ALA A 9 14.01 8.26 -2.05
C ALA A 9 14.34 6.77 -1.90
N TYR A 10 14.71 6.35 -0.69
CA TYR A 10 14.95 4.95 -0.37
C TYR A 10 13.66 4.13 -0.46
N MET A 11 12.54 4.64 0.07
CA MET A 11 11.25 3.96 -0.01
C MET A 11 10.80 3.76 -1.46
N ALA A 12 10.98 4.78 -2.31
CA ALA A 12 10.66 4.69 -3.73
C ALA A 12 11.51 3.62 -4.43
N ALA A 13 12.82 3.60 -4.18
CA ALA A 13 13.73 2.60 -4.75
C ALA A 13 13.38 1.18 -4.29
N PHE A 14 13.08 1.02 -2.99
CA PHE A 14 12.69 -0.28 -2.44
C PHE A 14 11.33 -0.75 -2.99
N ALA A 15 10.35 0.14 -3.10
CA ALA A 15 9.05 -0.17 -3.70
C ALA A 15 9.18 -0.62 -5.16
N GLN A 16 10.03 0.02 -5.96
CA GLN A 16 10.31 -0.40 -7.34
C GLN A 16 10.95 -1.80 -7.39
N LYS A 17 11.92 -2.08 -6.52
CA LYS A 17 12.54 -3.42 -6.41
C LYS A 17 11.51 -4.49 -6.03
N LEU A 18 10.64 -4.17 -5.07
CA LEU A 18 9.57 -5.06 -4.63
C LEU A 18 8.59 -5.34 -5.76
N PHE A 19 8.12 -4.31 -6.45
CA PHE A 19 7.24 -4.43 -7.62
C PHE A 19 7.85 -5.32 -8.70
N ARG A 20 9.10 -5.08 -9.11
CA ARG A 20 9.78 -5.89 -10.14
C ARG A 20 9.85 -7.36 -9.76
N THR A 21 10.14 -7.64 -8.47
CA THR A 21 10.19 -9.01 -7.95
C THR A 21 8.82 -9.69 -8.05
N VAL A 22 7.77 -9.01 -7.57
CA VAL A 22 6.40 -9.53 -7.59
C VAL A 22 5.90 -9.71 -9.03
N PHE A 23 6.15 -8.75 -9.91
CA PHE A 23 5.76 -8.80 -11.31
C PHE A 23 6.40 -10.00 -12.04
N GLY A 24 7.66 -10.33 -11.73
CA GLY A 24 8.32 -11.51 -12.28
C GLY A 24 7.60 -12.83 -11.94
N ILE A 25 6.88 -12.89 -10.82
CA ILE A 25 6.12 -14.05 -10.36
C ILE A 25 4.72 -14.07 -10.95
N VAL A 26 3.99 -12.96 -10.80
CA VAL A 26 2.54 -12.89 -11.11
C VAL A 26 2.28 -12.59 -12.59
N ARG A 27 3.17 -11.85 -13.27
CA ARG A 27 3.07 -11.46 -14.70
C ARG A 27 1.82 -10.64 -15.06
N GLN A 28 1.22 -9.99 -14.08
CA GLN A 28 0.09 -9.06 -14.24
C GLN A 28 0.41 -7.78 -13.48
N GLN A 29 0.38 -6.64 -14.16
CA GLN A 29 0.86 -5.36 -13.61
C GLN A 29 0.04 -4.92 -12.39
N GLU A 30 -1.28 -4.79 -12.53
CA GLU A 30 -2.17 -4.31 -11.46
C GLU A 30 -2.09 -5.20 -10.21
N LEU A 31 -2.02 -6.52 -10.40
CA LEU A 31 -1.91 -7.46 -9.29
C LEU A 31 -0.55 -7.38 -8.61
N ALA A 32 0.52 -7.11 -9.38
CA ALA A 32 1.85 -6.91 -8.82
C ALA A 32 1.96 -5.60 -8.03
N GLU A 33 1.37 -4.51 -8.52
CA GLU A 33 1.26 -3.23 -7.80
C GLU A 33 0.52 -3.43 -6.47
N LEU A 34 -0.64 -4.09 -6.51
CA LEU A 34 -1.45 -4.39 -5.34
C LEU A 34 -0.70 -5.19 -4.28
N VAL A 35 -0.01 -6.26 -4.70
CA VAL A 35 0.76 -7.12 -3.79
C VAL A 35 1.95 -6.36 -3.19
N ALA A 36 2.68 -5.59 -4.00
CA ALA A 36 3.80 -4.79 -3.51
C ALA A 36 3.34 -3.73 -2.50
N GLN A 37 2.25 -3.00 -2.81
CA GLN A 37 1.68 -2.00 -1.91
C GLN A 37 1.23 -2.63 -0.59
N LYS A 38 0.46 -3.74 -0.64
CA LYS A 38 0.00 -4.41 0.58
C LYS A 38 1.13 -4.93 1.44
N ALA A 39 2.18 -5.50 0.82
CA ALA A 39 3.34 -5.97 1.57
C ALA A 39 4.09 -4.83 2.24
N LEU A 40 4.28 -3.70 1.54
CA LEU A 40 4.86 -2.49 2.12
C LEU A 40 4.03 -2.00 3.30
N SER A 41 2.74 -1.73 3.09
CA SER A 41 1.83 -1.23 4.13
C SER A 41 1.79 -2.14 5.36
N ALA A 42 1.67 -3.46 5.17
CA ALA A 42 1.66 -4.42 6.29
C ALA A 42 3.00 -4.52 7.03
N SER A 43 4.10 -4.13 6.40
CA SER A 43 5.44 -4.19 6.99
C SER A 43 5.89 -2.88 7.67
N LEU A 44 5.19 -1.76 7.44
CA LEU A 44 5.60 -0.44 7.95
C LEU A 44 5.70 -0.42 9.48
N GLU A 45 4.75 -1.02 10.19
CA GLU A 45 4.81 -1.09 11.67
C GLU A 45 6.05 -1.84 12.18
N LYS A 46 6.57 -2.78 11.38
CA LYS A 46 7.77 -3.55 11.73
C LYS A 46 9.06 -2.76 11.51
N SER A 47 9.06 -1.73 10.67
CA SER A 47 10.26 -0.92 10.42
C SER A 47 10.72 -0.13 11.65
N ALA A 48 9.82 0.14 12.61
CA ALA A 48 10.16 0.81 13.87
C ALA A 48 10.86 -0.11 14.88
N SER A 49 10.73 -1.43 14.72
CA SER A 49 11.23 -2.44 15.68
C SER A 49 12.33 -3.34 15.13
N MET A 50 12.70 -3.16 13.85
CA MET A 50 13.69 -3.98 13.16
C MET A 50 14.76 -3.10 12.54
N LEU A 51 15.96 -3.67 12.35
CA LEU A 51 16.97 -3.05 11.51
C LEU A 51 16.44 -2.96 10.07
N LYS A 52 16.84 -1.91 9.37
CA LYS A 52 16.46 -1.65 7.97
C LYS A 52 16.59 -2.89 7.06
N GLU A 53 17.71 -3.60 7.13
CA GLU A 53 17.95 -4.80 6.30
C GLU A 53 17.02 -5.98 6.65
N ASP A 54 16.70 -6.15 7.94
CA ASP A 54 15.81 -7.22 8.39
C ASP A 54 14.36 -6.90 8.02
N TRP A 55 13.99 -5.63 8.10
CA TRP A 55 12.72 -5.13 7.57
C TRP A 55 12.63 -5.38 6.05
N GLU A 56 13.65 -5.05 5.25
CA GLU A 56 13.63 -5.32 3.81
C GLU A 56 13.42 -6.80 3.51
N LYS A 57 14.15 -7.68 4.20
CA LYS A 57 14.03 -9.15 4.05
C LYS A 57 12.63 -9.62 4.44
N TYR A 58 12.09 -9.09 5.53
CA TYR A 58 10.74 -9.40 6.00
C TYR A 58 9.69 -9.01 4.96
N THR A 59 9.75 -7.77 4.45
CA THR A 59 8.80 -7.24 3.45
C THR A 59 8.90 -8.02 2.14
N LEU A 60 10.12 -8.32 1.68
CA LEU A 60 10.34 -9.12 0.49
C LEU A 60 9.74 -10.53 0.63
N LYS A 61 9.96 -11.19 1.76
CA LYS A 61 9.40 -12.52 2.04
C LYS A 61 7.88 -12.50 2.04
N LEU A 62 7.27 -11.47 2.63
CA LEU A 62 5.83 -11.27 2.64
C LEU A 62 5.27 -11.08 1.22
N ALA A 63 5.92 -10.23 0.42
CA ALA A 63 5.53 -9.95 -0.96
C ALA A 63 5.65 -11.20 -1.84
N VAL A 64 6.76 -11.93 -1.78
CA VAL A 64 6.99 -13.15 -2.57
C VAL A 64 5.99 -14.25 -2.22
N ARG A 65 5.73 -14.48 -0.92
CA ARG A 65 4.73 -15.47 -0.49
C ARG A 65 3.35 -15.11 -1.03
N THR A 66 2.97 -13.84 -0.95
CA THR A 66 1.68 -13.35 -1.45
C THR A 66 1.60 -13.48 -2.97
N ALA A 67 2.67 -13.13 -3.68
CA ALA A 67 2.75 -13.25 -5.14
C ALA A 67 2.59 -14.70 -5.61
N ILE A 68 3.25 -15.66 -4.96
CA ILE A 68 3.12 -17.09 -5.27
C ILE A 68 1.68 -17.57 -5.05
N ASN A 69 1.07 -17.18 -3.92
CA ASN A 69 -0.32 -17.52 -3.65
C ASN A 69 -1.26 -16.93 -4.71
N CYS A 70 -1.08 -15.66 -5.06
CA CYS A 70 -1.84 -15.00 -6.11
C CYS A 70 -1.66 -15.72 -7.45
N LYS A 71 -0.44 -16.06 -7.87
CA LYS A 71 -0.17 -16.81 -9.11
C LYS A 71 -0.98 -18.11 -9.17
N ASN A 72 -1.07 -18.81 -8.06
CA ASN A 72 -1.74 -20.11 -7.94
C ASN A 72 -3.26 -20.01 -7.70
N SER A 73 -3.80 -18.81 -7.43
CA SER A 73 -5.22 -18.59 -7.26
C SER A 73 -5.98 -18.61 -8.61
N PRO A 74 -7.27 -18.99 -8.62
CA PRO A 74 -8.14 -18.83 -9.78
C PRO A 74 -8.28 -17.37 -10.23
N GLU A 75 -8.50 -17.14 -11.53
CA GLU A 75 -8.71 -15.78 -12.08
C GLU A 75 -9.86 -15.03 -11.42
N GLU A 76 -10.96 -15.71 -11.10
CA GLU A 76 -12.10 -15.09 -10.40
C GLU A 76 -11.69 -14.49 -9.04
N GLN A 77 -10.79 -15.16 -8.31
CA GLN A 77 -10.29 -14.65 -7.04
C GLN A 77 -9.36 -13.45 -7.23
N LYS A 78 -8.51 -13.47 -8.26
CA LYS A 78 -7.62 -12.36 -8.62
C LYS A 78 -8.44 -11.13 -9.01
N GLU A 79 -9.43 -11.29 -9.88
CA GLU A 79 -10.34 -10.21 -10.28
C GLU A 79 -11.11 -9.65 -9.09
N LYS A 80 -11.65 -10.50 -8.21
CA LYS A 80 -12.34 -10.05 -6.99
C LYS A 80 -11.42 -9.23 -6.09
N LEU A 81 -10.13 -9.58 -6.02
CA LEU A 81 -9.13 -8.84 -5.28
C LEU A 81 -8.88 -7.46 -5.91
N LEU A 82 -8.69 -7.41 -7.24
CA LEU A 82 -8.47 -6.17 -8.00
C LEU A 82 -9.68 -5.23 -7.93
N ARG A 83 -10.90 -5.74 -8.08
CA ARG A 83 -12.13 -4.93 -7.93
C ARG A 83 -12.25 -4.28 -6.56
N ARG A 84 -11.82 -4.95 -5.49
CA ARG A 84 -11.79 -4.37 -4.14
C ARG A 84 -10.74 -3.27 -4.02
N PHE A 85 -9.61 -3.42 -4.70
CA PHE A 85 -8.56 -2.42 -4.74
C PHE A 85 -9.02 -1.16 -5.50
N HIS A 86 -9.62 -1.32 -6.69
CA HIS A 86 -10.14 -0.21 -7.49
C HIS A 86 -11.40 0.46 -6.91
N LYS A 87 -12.08 -0.14 -5.93
CA LYS A 87 -13.15 0.54 -5.18
C LYS A 87 -12.62 1.57 -4.18
N TYR A 88 -11.36 1.47 -3.77
CA TYR A 88 -10.79 2.27 -2.68
C TYR A 88 -10.28 3.70 -3.04
N PRO A 89 -10.14 4.16 -4.30
CA PRO A 89 -9.89 5.58 -4.56
C PRO A 89 -11.17 6.44 -4.53
N ALA A 90 -12.34 5.90 -4.93
CA ALA A 90 -13.57 6.68 -5.07
C ALA A 90 -14.19 7.13 -3.73
N THR A 91 -13.89 6.46 -2.63
CA THR A 91 -14.40 6.80 -1.30
C THR A 91 -13.59 7.88 -0.59
N LEU A 92 -12.31 8.04 -0.90
CA LEU A 92 -11.47 9.08 -0.28
C LEU A 92 -11.78 10.48 -0.81
N GLU A 93 -12.08 10.63 -2.11
CA GLU A 93 -12.53 11.91 -2.67
C GLU A 93 -13.85 12.38 -2.04
N ASN A 94 -14.79 11.47 -1.78
CA ASN A 94 -16.07 11.79 -1.16
C ASN A 94 -15.96 12.17 0.34
N GLU A 95 -14.97 11.65 1.07
CA GLU A 95 -14.74 12.00 2.48
C GLU A 95 -13.97 13.31 2.65
N LEU A 96 -13.10 13.66 1.69
CA LEU A 96 -12.40 14.95 1.69
C LEU A 96 -13.32 16.13 1.33
N ASP A 97 -14.18 15.98 0.33
CA ASP A 97 -15.13 17.03 -0.06
C ASP A 97 -16.24 17.25 0.98
N SER A 98 -16.66 16.21 1.70
CA SER A 98 -17.72 16.32 2.70
C SER A 98 -17.26 16.98 4.00
N ASN A 99 -15.98 16.84 4.38
CA ASN A 99 -15.41 17.55 5.53
C ASN A 99 -15.14 19.03 5.24
N HIS A 100 -14.78 19.40 3.99
CA HIS A 100 -14.60 20.80 3.60
C HIS A 100 -15.93 21.59 3.58
N SER A 101 -17.05 20.92 3.30
CA SER A 101 -18.37 21.56 3.37
C SER A 101 -18.88 21.80 4.80
N ASN A 102 -18.37 21.09 5.81
CA ASN A 102 -18.82 21.23 7.19
C ASN A 102 -18.04 22.30 7.97
N GLU A 103 -16.77 22.54 7.66
CA GLU A 103 -16.01 23.62 8.32
C GLU A 103 -16.53 25.02 7.97
N ASN A 104 -17.07 25.21 6.76
CA ASN A 104 -17.65 26.50 6.34
C ASN A 104 -19.05 26.81 6.92
N LYS A 105 -19.73 25.83 7.55
CA LYS A 105 -21.04 26.07 8.19
C LYS A 105 -20.95 26.51 9.65
N VAL A 106 -19.82 26.28 10.32
CA VAL A 106 -19.67 26.62 11.75
C VAL A 106 -19.33 28.11 11.95
N VAL A 107 -18.86 28.82 10.93
CA VAL A 107 -18.45 30.23 11.03
C VAL A 107 -19.63 31.23 10.94
N ASN A 108 -20.83 30.80 10.53
CA ASN A 108 -21.99 31.70 10.34
C ASN A 108 -23.09 31.62 11.41
N MET A 109 -22.82 31.04 12.59
CA MET A 109 -23.79 30.95 13.70
C MET A 109 -23.37 31.73 14.96
N ALA A 110 -22.61 32.82 14.79
CA ALA A 110 -22.37 33.81 15.85
C ALA A 110 -22.76 35.20 15.35
N GLY A 111 -24.04 35.53 15.46
CA GLY A 111 -24.60 36.79 14.97
C GLY A 111 -26.08 36.95 15.25
N CYS A 112 -26.46 36.82 16.53
CA CYS A 112 -27.60 37.48 17.19
C CYS A 112 -27.43 37.31 18.71
#